data_AF-A0A7K4MNH5-F1
#
_entry.id   AF-A0A7K4MNH5-F1
#
_cell.length_a   1.000
_cell.length_b   1.000
_cell.length_c   1.000
_cell.angle_alpha   90.00
_cell.angle_beta   90.00
_cell.angle_gamma   90.00
#
_symmetry.space_group_name_H-M   'P 1'
#
loop_
_entity.id
_entity.type
_entity.pdbx_description
1 polymer ?
#
loop_
_entity_poly.entity_id
_entity_poly.type
_entity_poly.pdbx_seq_one_letter_code
_entity_poly.pdbx_strand_id
1 'polypeptide(L)'
;AAFSLGQMCYSNGIVPLEDATKNDPSVFVRHEAAIALGVMGSKKVRATLENALNDPDKPVRDSAVVALSNLEFMEKLSKNEKFAKLTGG
;
A
#
# COMPACT_ATOMS: atom_id res chain seq x y z
N ALA A 1 7.19 -13.86 13.13
CA ALA A 1 5.72 -13.94 13.02
C ALA A 1 5.06 -12.71 12.37
N ALA A 2 5.77 -11.61 12.07
CA ALA A 2 5.17 -10.45 11.36
C ALA A 2 5.06 -10.61 9.83
N PHE A 3 5.93 -11.43 9.21
CA PHE A 3 5.95 -11.65 7.76
C PHE A 3 4.76 -12.48 7.23
N SER A 4 4.03 -13.18 8.09
CA SER A 4 3.03 -14.19 7.69
C SER A 4 1.59 -13.66 7.64
N LEU A 5 1.31 -12.45 8.14
CA LEU A 5 -0.03 -11.87 8.09
C LEU A 5 -0.29 -11.08 6.79
N GLY A 6 0.76 -10.63 6.10
CA GLY A 6 0.63 -9.95 4.81
C GLY A 6 0.02 -10.80 3.69
N GLN A 7 0.11 -12.14 3.78
CA GLN A 7 -0.39 -13.05 2.74
C GLN A 7 -1.83 -13.54 2.97
N MET A 8 -2.44 -13.37 4.17
CA MET A 8 -3.75 -13.96 4.48
C MET A 8 -4.96 -13.06 4.15
N CYS A 9 -4.76 -11.81 3.71
CA CYS A 9 -5.86 -10.87 3.49
C CYS A 9 -5.95 -10.35 2.05
N TYR A 10 -6.00 -11.27 1.07
CA TYR A 10 -6.03 -10.96 -0.36
C TYR A 10 -7.33 -10.32 -0.91
N SER A 11 -8.29 -9.91 -0.07
CA SER A 11 -9.53 -9.26 -0.58
C SER A 11 -10.31 -8.41 0.42
N ASN A 12 -10.33 -8.75 1.72
CA ASN A 12 -11.01 -7.95 2.78
C ASN A 12 -10.04 -7.22 3.73
N GLY A 13 -8.74 -7.23 3.45
CA GLY A 13 -7.69 -6.69 4.33
C GLY A 13 -7.51 -5.19 4.31
N ILE A 14 -8.12 -4.47 3.35
CA ILE A 14 -7.84 -3.03 3.17
C ILE A 14 -8.19 -2.24 4.43
N VAL A 15 -9.41 -2.39 4.94
CA VAL A 15 -9.87 -1.61 6.10
C VAL A 15 -9.03 -1.93 7.35
N PRO A 16 -8.77 -3.19 7.72
CA PRO A 16 -7.87 -3.52 8.82
C PRO A 16 -6.44 -2.98 8.65
N LEU A 17 -5.89 -3.03 7.43
CA LEU A 17 -4.54 -2.52 7.17
C LEU A 17 -4.48 -1.00 7.21
N GLU A 18 -5.53 -0.31 6.76
CA GLU A 18 -5.64 1.14 6.89
C GLU A 18 -5.75 1.58 8.34
N ASP A 19 -6.51 0.85 9.16
CA ASP A 19 -6.60 1.08 10.59
C ASP A 19 -5.25 0.82 11.28
N ALA A 20 -4.61 -0.31 10.99
CA ALA A 20 -3.29 -0.64 11.52
C ALA A 20 -2.23 0.41 11.15
N THR A 21 -2.25 0.91 9.90
CA THR A 21 -1.31 1.95 9.45
C THR A 21 -1.48 3.26 10.22
N LYS A 22 -2.70 3.58 10.68
CA LYS A 22 -3.01 4.85 11.36
C LYS A 22 -2.88 4.76 12.88
N ASN A 23 -3.33 3.66 13.46
CA ASN A 23 -3.68 3.59 14.88
C ASN A 23 -2.85 2.57 15.65
N ASP A 24 -2.08 1.69 15.00
CA ASP A 24 -1.34 0.66 15.73
C ASP A 24 -0.18 1.27 16.55
N PRO A 25 -0.05 0.93 17.84
CA PRO A 25 1.02 1.45 18.68
C PRO A 25 2.41 0.98 18.25
N SER A 26 2.51 -0.17 17.56
CA SER A 26 3.77 -0.75 17.13
C SER A 26 4.21 -0.16 15.79
N VAL A 27 5.39 0.47 15.79
CA VAL A 27 6.07 0.97 14.59
C VAL A 27 6.23 -0.12 13.55
N PHE A 28 6.55 -1.34 13.98
CA PHE A 28 6.72 -2.48 13.09
C PHE A 28 5.41 -2.85 12.39
N VAL A 29 4.28 -2.80 13.10
CA VAL A 29 2.97 -3.12 12.51
C VAL A 29 2.55 -2.03 11.54
N ARG A 30 2.72 -0.74 11.88
CA ARG A 30 2.42 0.37 10.97
C ARG A 30 3.27 0.31 9.70
N HIS A 31 4.57 0.02 9.85
CA HIS A 31 5.51 -0.14 8.74
C HIS A 31 5.11 -1.27 7.79
N GLU A 32 4.82 -2.47 8.31
CA GLU A 32 4.39 -3.62 7.51
C GLU A 32 3.02 -3.40 6.87
N ALA A 33 2.10 -2.76 7.58
CA ALA A 33 0.78 -2.42 7.05
C ALA A 33 0.87 -1.46 5.86
N ALA A 34 1.71 -0.41 5.96
CA ALA A 34 1.94 0.52 4.86
C ALA A 34 2.53 -0.18 3.62
N ILE A 35 3.47 -1.12 3.81
CA ILE A 35 4.01 -1.93 2.71
C ILE A 35 2.92 -2.79 2.07
N ALA A 36 2.14 -3.51 2.88
CA ALA A 36 1.06 -4.37 2.40
C ALA A 36 0.01 -3.59 1.59
N LEU A 37 -0.37 -2.39 2.06
CA LEU A 37 -1.24 -1.47 1.34
C LEU A 37 -0.67 -1.07 -0.04
N GLY A 38 0.63 -0.80 -0.12
CA GLY A 38 1.33 -0.50 -1.37
C GLY A 38 1.37 -1.68 -2.34
N VAL A 39 1.57 -2.90 -1.85
CA VAL A 39 1.59 -4.13 -2.66
C VAL A 39 0.21 -4.47 -3.21
N MET A 40 -0.86 -4.23 -2.45
CA MET A 40 -2.22 -4.45 -2.92
C MET A 40 -2.62 -3.55 -4.10
N GLY A 41 -1.92 -2.42 -4.31
CA GLY A 41 -2.12 -1.58 -5.50
C GLY A 41 -3.49 -0.91 -5.60
N SER A 42 -4.27 -0.87 -4.52
CA SER A 42 -5.61 -0.28 -4.51
C SER A 42 -5.54 1.24 -4.37
N LYS A 43 -6.12 1.98 -5.32
CA LYS A 43 -6.17 3.46 -5.25
C LYS A 43 -6.87 4.00 -4.00
N LYS A 44 -7.75 3.20 -3.39
CA LYS A 44 -8.50 3.59 -2.19
C LYS A 44 -7.60 3.87 -1.00
N VAL A 45 -6.40 3.28 -0.98
CA VAL A 45 -5.46 3.35 0.16
C VAL A 45 -4.46 4.51 0.05
N ARG A 46 -4.46 5.25 -1.08
CA ARG A 46 -3.55 6.37 -1.31
C ARG A 46 -3.65 7.41 -0.19
N ALA A 47 -4.86 7.81 0.19
CA ALA A 47 -5.06 8.80 1.25
C ALA A 47 -4.48 8.33 2.60
N THR A 48 -4.57 7.03 2.90
CA THR A 48 -3.98 6.45 4.11
C THR A 48 -2.45 6.49 4.06
N LEU A 49 -1.85 6.18 2.92
CA LEU A 49 -0.40 6.24 2.75
C LEU A 49 0.14 7.67 2.73
N GLU A 50 -0.60 8.63 2.18
CA GLU A 50 -0.25 10.06 2.25
C GLU A 50 -0.23 10.56 3.69
N ASN A 51 -1.17 10.11 4.53
CA ASN A 51 -1.14 10.41 5.96
C ASN A 51 0.09 9.77 6.64
N ALA A 52 0.45 8.54 6.27
CA ALA A 52 1.61 7.83 6.82
C ALA A 52 2.96 8.50 6.47
N LEU A 53 3.02 9.40 5.49
CA LEU A 53 4.20 10.26 5.27
C LEU A 53 4.48 11.21 6.43
N ASN A 54 3.48 11.49 7.27
CA ASN A 54 3.61 12.34 8.45
C ASN A 54 3.72 11.53 9.75
N ASP A 55 3.91 10.21 9.67
CA ASP A 55 4.09 9.37 10.85
C ASP A 55 5.32 9.82 11.66
N PRO A 56 5.26 9.83 13.01
CA PRO A 56 6.40 10.21 13.84
C PRO A 56 7.64 9.35 13.58
N ASP A 57 7.45 8.08 13.22
CA ASP A 57 8.51 7.12 13.04
C ASP A 57 9.02 7.08 11.60
N LYS A 58 10.32 7.30 11.43
CA LYS A 58 10.98 7.30 10.11
C LYS A 58 10.74 6.01 9.31
N PRO A 59 10.79 4.80 9.89
CA PRO A 59 10.54 3.56 9.15
C PRO A 59 9.15 3.51 8.49
N VAL A 60 8.14 4.12 9.11
CA VAL A 60 6.78 4.15 8.55
C VAL A 60 6.71 5.13 7.39
N ARG A 61 7.32 6.31 7.54
CA ARG A 61 7.43 7.31 6.46
C ARG A 61 8.14 6.76 5.22
N ASP A 62 9.26 6.07 5.42
CA ASP A 62 10.01 5.45 4.32
C ASP A 62 9.14 4.41 3.58
N SER A 63 8.39 3.56 4.32
CA SER A 63 7.44 2.62 3.74
C SER A 63 6.31 3.30 2.95
N ALA A 64 5.77 4.40 3.47
CA ALA A 64 4.74 5.15 2.79
C ALA A 64 5.21 5.72 1.45
N VAL A 65 6.45 6.23 1.37
CA VAL A 65 7.06 6.68 0.11
C VAL A 65 7.16 5.54 -0.91
N VAL A 66 7.64 4.38 -0.48
CA VAL A 66 7.77 3.20 -1.35
C VAL A 66 6.41 2.71 -1.82
N ALA A 67 5.43 2.63 -0.91
CA ALA A 67 4.07 2.18 -1.21
C ALA A 67 3.34 3.11 -2.19
N LEU A 68 3.47 4.43 -2.04
CA LEU A 68 2.92 5.42 -2.96
C LEU A 68 3.56 5.34 -4.35
N SER A 69 4.88 5.16 -4.40
CA SER A 69 5.62 4.97 -5.65
C SER A 69 5.15 3.71 -6.38
N ASN A 70 4.93 2.61 -5.64
CA ASN A 70 4.40 1.37 -6.21
C ASN A 70 2.97 1.53 -6.74
N LEU A 71 2.11 2.24 -6.01
CA LEU A 71 0.75 2.56 -6.48
C LEU A 71 0.78 3.33 -7.80
N GLU A 72 1.62 4.37 -7.91
CA GLU A 72 1.75 5.13 -9.15
C GLU A 72 2.26 4.26 -10.31
N PHE A 73 3.24 3.39 -10.05
CA PHE A 73 3.77 2.46 -11.03
C PHE A 73 2.70 1.47 -11.52
N MET A 74 1.94 0.86 -10.60
CA MET A 74 0.84 -0.05 -10.95
C MET A 74 -0.29 0.66 -11.70
N GLU A 75 -0.61 1.92 -11.34
CA GLU A 75 -1.56 2.73 -12.10
C GLU A 75 -1.10 3.00 -13.54
N LYS A 76 0.19 3.29 -13.74
CA LYS A 76 0.77 3.51 -15.07
C LYS A 76 0.77 2.22 -15.90
N LEU A 77 1.16 1.09 -15.31
CA LEU A 77 1.12 -0.22 -15.96
C LEU A 77 -0.30 -0.61 -16.39
N SER A 78 -1.28 -0.47 -15.49
CA SER A 78 -2.68 -0.81 -15.80
C SER A 78 -3.25 0.04 -16.95
N LYS A 79 -2.83 1.30 -17.07
CA LYS A 79 -3.20 2.16 -18.21
C LYS A 79 -2.54 1.69 -19.51
N ASN A 80 -1.27 1.30 -19.47
CA ASN A 80 -0.53 0.81 -20.63
C ASN A 80 -1.09 -0.52 -21.15
N GLU A 81 -1.46 -1.46 -20.28
CA GLU A 81 -2.11 -2.72 -20.68
C GLU A 81 -3.48 -2.50 -21.32
N LYS A 82 -4.27 -1.56 -20.79
CA LYS A 82 -5.54 -1.17 -21.41
C LYS A 82 -5.35 -0.54 -22.79
N PHE A 83 -4.30 0.26 -22.95
CA PHE A 83 -3.96 0.86 -24.24
C PHE A 83 -3.52 -0.19 -25.26
N ALA A 84 -2.63 -1.12 -24.87
CA ALA A 84 -2.17 -2.22 -25.72
C ALA A 84 -3.31 -3.16 -26.16
N LYS A 85 -4.30 -3.40 -25.29
CA LYS A 85 -5.51 -4.18 -25.65
C LYS A 85 -6.45 -3.43 -26.60
N LEU A 86 -6.46 -2.09 -26.58
CA LEU A 86 -7.35 -1.27 -27.40
C LEU A 86 -6.83 -1.09 -28.83
N THR A 87 -5.51 -1.09 -29.03
CA THR A 87 -4.90 -0.88 -30.34
C THR A 87 -4.82 -2.13 -31.19
N GLY A 88 -5.11 -3.32 -30.64
CA GLY A 88 -5.01 -4.60 -31.36
C GLY A 88 -3.57 -4.94 -31.71
N GLY A 89 -3.03 -6.02 -31.14
CA GLY A 89 -1.74 -6.56 -31.58
C GLY A 89 -1.75 -6.93 -33.05
#